data_AF-A0A3M7ACD9-F1
#
_entry.id   AF-A0A3M7ACD9-F1
#
_cell.length_a   1.000
_cell.length_b   1.000
_cell.length_c   1.000
_cell.angle_alpha   90.00
_cell.angle_beta   90.00
_cell.angle_gamma   90.00
#
_symmetry.space_group_name_H-M   'P 1'
#
loop_
_entity.id
_entity.type
_entity.pdbx_description
1 polymer ?
#
loop_
_entity_poly.entity_id
_entity_poly.type
_entity_poly.pdbx_seq_one_letter_code
_entity_poly.pdbx_strand_id
1 'polypeptide(L)'
;EASYARIGCYYNFNVTSRRAREKPAFKAYCSSDDSGYFKPCELLKGPTGTEVAAELAPYDFTTANGIAAMGVSLSFTTNAETPVTYNYTGHYNATFNQFAAPTYDFKIKPDEVTAVA
;
A
#
# COMPACT_ATOMS: atom_id res chain seq x y z
N GLU A 1 10.47 -2.82 -4.66
CA GLU A 1 10.83 -3.25 -6.02
C GLU A 1 9.55 -3.49 -6.80
N ALA A 2 9.57 -3.20 -8.09
CA ALA A 2 8.43 -3.48 -8.95
C ALA A 2 8.99 -4.03 -10.25
N SER A 3 8.59 -5.25 -10.60
CA SER A 3 9.24 -6.02 -11.64
C SER A 3 8.21 -6.44 -12.67
N TYR A 4 8.57 -6.27 -13.94
CA TYR A 4 7.76 -6.68 -15.06
C TYR A 4 8.25 -8.03 -15.57
N ALA A 5 7.39 -9.04 -15.54
CA ALA A 5 7.56 -10.24 -16.36
C ALA A 5 6.59 -10.12 -17.54
N ARG A 6 6.84 -10.81 -18.66
CA ARG A 6 6.04 -10.74 -19.92
C ARG A 6 4.51 -11.02 -19.79
N ILE A 7 3.98 -11.17 -18.58
CA ILE A 7 2.59 -11.53 -18.26
C ILE A 7 1.94 -10.51 -17.28
N GLY A 8 2.66 -9.48 -16.81
CA GLY A 8 2.07 -8.45 -15.92
C GLY A 8 3.10 -7.66 -15.13
N CYS A 9 2.65 -6.53 -14.56
CA CYS A 9 3.42 -5.75 -13.60
C CYS A 9 3.20 -6.33 -12.20
N TYR A 10 4.28 -6.55 -11.47
CA TYR A 10 4.19 -6.97 -10.07
C TYR A 10 4.88 -5.94 -9.18
N TYR A 11 4.32 -5.71 -8.01
CA TYR A 11 4.96 -4.93 -6.97
C TYR A 11 5.40 -5.84 -5.82
N ASN A 12 6.48 -5.44 -5.17
CA ASN A 12 7.00 -6.08 -3.98
C ASN A 12 7.71 -5.05 -3.10
N PHE A 13 7.10 -4.65 -1.99
CA PHE A 13 7.70 -3.67 -1.08
C PHE A 13 7.25 -3.86 0.36
N ASN A 14 8.05 -3.32 1.28
CA ASN A 14 7.65 -3.19 2.67
C ASN A 14 7.01 -1.82 2.91
N VAL A 15 5.85 -1.80 3.56
CA VAL A 15 5.25 -0.60 4.13
C VAL A 15 5.61 -0.55 5.60
N THR A 16 6.12 0.59 6.04
CA THR A 16 6.32 0.85 7.47
C THR A 16 5.62 2.12 7.87
N SER A 17 4.98 2.11 9.03
CA SER A 17 4.45 3.30 9.67
C SER A 17 5.06 3.50 11.04
N ARG A 18 5.26 4.76 11.41
CA ARG A 18 5.68 5.15 12.75
C ARG A 18 4.44 5.47 13.57
N ARG A 19 4.47 5.16 14.86
CA ARG A 19 3.38 5.51 15.78
C ARG A 19 3.15 7.02 15.76
N ALA A 20 1.93 7.44 15.46
CA ALA A 20 1.56 8.85 15.39
C ALA A 20 0.11 9.04 15.83
N ARG A 21 -0.10 9.64 17.01
CA ARG A 21 -1.42 9.75 17.64
C ARG A 21 -2.08 8.37 17.76
N GLU A 22 -3.27 8.20 17.18
CA GLU A 22 -4.03 6.94 17.11
C GLU A 22 -3.41 5.93 16.14
N LYS A 23 -2.60 6.37 15.15
CA LYS A 23 -2.03 5.47 14.14
C LYS A 23 -0.96 4.56 14.76
N PRO A 24 -1.12 3.23 14.69
CA PRO A 24 -0.14 2.30 15.23
C PRO A 24 1.14 2.28 14.39
N ALA A 25 2.25 1.92 15.05
CA ALA A 25 3.44 1.53 14.31
C ALA A 25 3.24 0.12 13.74
N PHE A 26 3.55 -0.07 12.46
CA PHE A 26 3.49 -1.38 11.83
C PHE A 26 4.55 -1.52 10.74
N LYS A 27 4.82 -2.77 10.36
CA LYS A 27 5.54 -3.19 9.18
C LYS A 27 4.71 -4.25 8.48
N ALA A 28 4.39 -4.02 7.22
CA ALA A 28 3.69 -4.98 6.38
C ALA A 28 4.48 -5.19 5.08
N TYR A 29 4.39 -6.40 4.54
CA TYR A 29 4.97 -6.78 3.27
C TYR A 29 3.86 -6.91 2.23
N CYS A 30 3.96 -6.12 1.17
CA CYS A 30 2.95 -6.02 0.12
C CYS A 30 3.54 -6.56 -1.18
N SER A 31 2.91 -7.60 -1.73
CA SER A 31 3.25 -8.09 -3.06
C SER A 31 2.01 -8.58 -3.80
N SER A 32 1.78 -8.05 -4.98
CA SER A 32 0.76 -8.55 -5.92
C SER A 32 1.08 -8.08 -7.34
N ASP A 33 0.18 -8.43 -8.25
CA ASP A 33 0.07 -7.99 -9.63
C ASP A 33 -0.69 -6.65 -9.79
N ASP A 34 -0.67 -6.10 -10.99
CA ASP A 34 -1.36 -4.88 -11.42
C ASP A 34 -2.87 -5.08 -11.67
N SER A 35 -3.52 -5.92 -10.86
CA SER A 35 -4.97 -6.18 -10.96
C SER A 35 -5.85 -4.93 -10.82
N GLY A 36 -5.33 -3.83 -10.28
CA GLY A 36 -6.11 -2.62 -9.98
C GLY A 36 -7.02 -2.73 -8.76
N TYR A 37 -6.83 -3.75 -7.92
CA TYR A 37 -7.60 -3.93 -6.69
C TYR A 37 -6.70 -3.98 -5.46
N PHE A 38 -7.19 -3.47 -4.33
CA PHE A 38 -6.55 -3.64 -3.04
C PHE A 38 -6.45 -5.12 -2.65
N LYS A 39 -5.21 -5.59 -2.48
CA LYS A 39 -4.87 -6.91 -2.00
C LYS A 39 -4.27 -6.83 -0.60
N PRO A 40 -4.65 -7.74 0.31
CA PRO A 40 -4.12 -7.74 1.66
C PRO A 40 -2.61 -7.98 1.64
N CYS A 41 -1.89 -7.18 2.41
CA CYS A 41 -0.47 -7.33 2.68
C CYS A 41 -0.26 -8.22 3.91
N GLU A 42 0.89 -8.88 3.97
CA GLU A 42 1.28 -9.66 5.13
C GLU A 42 1.76 -8.72 6.25
N LEU A 43 1.08 -8.71 7.39
CA LEU A 43 1.49 -7.93 8.54
C LEU A 43 2.68 -8.62 9.24
N LEU A 44 3.90 -8.11 9.02
CA LEU A 44 5.11 -8.64 9.63
C LEU A 44 5.28 -8.22 11.09
N LYS A 45 4.88 -6.99 11.42
CA LYS A 45 4.88 -6.43 12.79
C LYS A 45 3.76 -5.41 12.94
N GLY A 46 3.01 -5.46 14.03
CA GLY A 46 1.97 -4.47 14.33
C GLY A 46 1.01 -4.98 15.39
N PRO A 47 0.08 -4.14 15.87
CA PRO A 47 -0.98 -4.59 16.76
C PRO A 47 -1.99 -5.47 16.01
N THR A 48 -2.54 -6.45 16.73
CA THR A 48 -3.64 -7.29 16.24
C THR A 48 -4.83 -6.42 15.83
N GLY A 49 -5.49 -6.75 14.73
CA GLY A 49 -6.57 -5.94 14.15
C GLY A 49 -6.09 -4.79 13.26
N THR A 50 -4.79 -4.73 12.96
CA THR A 50 -4.27 -3.88 11.87
C THR A 50 -4.35 -4.64 10.57
N GLU A 51 -5.01 -4.06 9.57
CA GLU A 51 -5.05 -4.58 8.21
C GLU A 51 -4.37 -3.58 7.28
N VAL A 52 -3.52 -4.08 6.40
CA VAL A 52 -2.83 -3.28 5.39
C VAL A 52 -3.13 -3.91 4.06
N ALA A 53 -3.52 -3.11 3.07
CA ALA A 53 -3.71 -3.55 1.71
C ALA A 53 -2.96 -2.62 0.76
N ALA A 54 -2.52 -3.16 -0.37
CA ALA A 54 -1.92 -2.38 -1.43
C ALA A 54 -2.58 -2.71 -2.76
N GLU A 55 -2.57 -1.74 -3.66
CA GLU A 55 -2.98 -1.93 -5.04
C GLU A 55 -1.96 -1.31 -5.98
N LEU A 56 -1.97 -1.82 -7.21
CA LEU A 56 -1.27 -1.26 -8.34
C LEU A 56 -2.27 -1.18 -9.47
N ALA A 57 -2.51 0.03 -9.98
CA ALA A 57 -3.37 0.25 -11.12
C ALA A 57 -2.86 -0.53 -12.34
N PRO A 58 -3.76 -1.04 -13.21
CA PRO A 58 -3.35 -1.76 -14.40
C PRO A 58 -2.38 -0.94 -15.22
N TYR A 59 -1.24 -1.54 -15.56
CA TYR A 59 -0.16 -0.84 -16.23
C TYR A 59 -0.08 -1.27 -17.69
N ASP A 60 -0.53 -0.39 -18.58
CA ASP A 60 -0.41 -0.59 -20.02
C ASP A 60 0.85 0.09 -20.57
N PHE A 61 1.87 -0.70 -20.91
CA PHE A 61 3.13 -0.22 -21.45
C PHE A 61 3.03 0.53 -22.80
N THR A 62 1.90 0.38 -23.52
CA THR A 62 1.70 1.06 -24.81
C THR A 62 1.17 2.48 -24.64
N THR A 63 0.53 2.78 -23.51
CA THR A 63 -0.10 4.07 -23.22
C THR A 63 0.48 4.76 -21.98
N ALA A 64 1.13 4.03 -21.08
CA ALA A 64 1.69 4.55 -19.85
C ALA A 64 3.10 5.12 -20.05
N ASN A 65 3.30 6.36 -19.63
CA ASN A 65 4.58 7.09 -19.69
C ASN A 65 5.62 6.61 -18.66
N GLY A 66 5.70 5.29 -18.39
CA GLY A 66 6.57 4.78 -17.32
C GLY A 66 6.06 5.07 -15.90
N ILE A 67 4.78 5.42 -15.73
CA ILE A 67 4.19 5.75 -14.42
C ILE A 67 3.01 4.82 -14.17
N ALA A 68 2.99 4.16 -13.02
CA ALA A 68 1.82 3.41 -12.54
C ALA A 68 1.36 3.99 -11.20
N ALA A 69 0.04 4.11 -11.02
CA ALA A 69 -0.54 4.54 -9.76
C ALA A 69 -0.55 3.37 -8.78
N MET A 70 -0.01 3.59 -7.59
CA MET A 70 -0.02 2.65 -6.48
C MET A 70 -0.86 3.20 -5.34
N GLY A 71 -1.70 2.36 -4.75
CA GLY A 71 -2.47 2.71 -3.56
C GLY A 71 -2.01 1.86 -2.37
N VAL A 72 -2.03 2.43 -1.17
CA VAL A 72 -1.91 1.67 0.08
C VAL A 72 -3.03 2.11 1.01
N SER A 73 -3.76 1.13 1.51
CA SER A 73 -4.78 1.32 2.53
C SER A 73 -4.35 0.69 3.85
N LEU A 74 -4.68 1.36 4.94
CA LEU A 74 -4.44 0.92 6.31
C LEU A 74 -5.76 1.01 7.08
N SER A 75 -6.20 -0.10 7.64
CA SER A 75 -7.33 -0.17 8.56
C SER A 75 -6.87 -0.61 9.95
N PHE A 76 -7.40 0.02 11.00
CA PHE A 76 -7.22 -0.44 12.38
C PHE A 76 -8.33 0.09 13.30
N THR A 77 -8.60 -0.65 14.38
CA THR A 77 -9.55 -0.25 15.42
C THR A 77 -8.81 0.17 16.70
N THR A 78 -9.27 1.25 17.34
CA THR A 78 -8.75 1.72 18.64
C THR A 78 -9.28 0.89 19.82
N ASN A 79 -9.09 1.34 21.07
CA ASN A 79 -9.33 0.54 22.27
C ASN A 79 -10.73 -0.12 22.33
N ALA A 80 -10.83 -1.18 23.13
CA ALA A 80 -12.08 -1.94 23.27
C ALA A 80 -13.21 -1.18 23.98
N GLU A 81 -12.89 -0.16 24.77
CA GLU A 81 -13.91 0.62 25.51
C GLU A 81 -14.64 1.63 24.62
N THR A 82 -13.95 2.17 23.61
CA THR A 82 -14.50 3.08 22.59
C THR A 82 -13.88 2.74 21.23
N PRO A 83 -14.34 1.65 20.58
CA PRO A 83 -13.72 1.16 19.35
C PRO A 83 -14.01 2.13 18.20
N VAL A 84 -12.97 2.78 17.69
CA VAL A 84 -13.05 3.61 16.48
C VAL A 84 -12.22 2.93 15.40
N THR A 85 -12.88 2.58 14.30
CA THR A 85 -12.21 2.00 13.12
C THR A 85 -11.79 3.11 12.19
N TYR A 86 -10.49 3.22 11.95
CA TYR A 86 -9.89 4.16 11.03
C TYR A 86 -9.50 3.47 9.73
N ASN A 87 -9.86 4.05 8.58
CA ASN A 87 -9.31 3.67 7.28
C ASN A 87 -8.54 4.84 6.68
N TYR A 88 -7.28 4.60 6.38
CA TYR A 88 -6.37 5.54 5.74
C TYR A 88 -5.99 4.99 4.38
N THR A 89 -6.45 5.64 3.31
CA THR A 89 -6.01 5.29 1.96
C THR A 89 -5.12 6.40 1.43
N GLY A 90 -4.02 6.02 0.81
CA GLY A 90 -3.11 6.94 0.19
C GLY A 90 -2.59 6.44 -1.14
N HIS A 91 -2.48 7.33 -2.12
CA HIS A 91 -2.02 7.02 -3.46
C HIS A 91 -0.64 7.62 -3.75
N TYR A 92 0.14 6.94 -4.57
CA TYR A 92 1.48 7.34 -4.98
C TYR A 92 1.73 6.93 -6.44
N ASN A 93 2.21 7.87 -7.26
CA ASN A 93 2.62 7.57 -8.63
C ASN A 93 4.04 7.04 -8.62
N ALA A 94 4.18 5.72 -8.78
CA ALA A 94 5.48 5.09 -8.90
C ALA A 94 5.96 5.10 -10.35
N THR A 95 7.21 5.48 -10.56
CA THR A 95 7.86 5.43 -11.88
C THR A 95 8.48 4.05 -12.09
N PHE A 96 8.04 3.35 -13.14
CA PHE A 96 8.53 2.03 -13.53
C PHE A 96 9.49 2.17 -14.72
N ASN A 97 10.57 1.39 -14.69
CA ASN A 97 11.38 1.14 -15.88
C ASN A 97 11.31 -0.37 -16.20
N GLN A 98 11.34 -0.71 -17.49
CA GLN A 98 11.15 -2.09 -17.98
C GLN A 98 12.30 -3.07 -17.67
N PHE A 99 13.36 -2.63 -16.98
CA PHE A 99 14.60 -3.41 -16.83
C PHE A 99 14.95 -3.77 -15.39
N ALA A 100 14.54 -2.96 -14.42
CA ALA A 100 14.55 -3.22 -12.98
C ALA A 100 14.08 -1.92 -12.29
N ALA A 101 12.94 -1.94 -11.58
CA ALA A 101 12.64 -0.80 -10.71
C ALA A 101 13.60 -0.87 -9.51
N PRO A 102 14.47 0.14 -9.29
CA PRO A 102 15.30 0.18 -8.10
C PRO A 102 14.42 0.15 -6.85
N THR A 103 14.95 -0.36 -5.74
CA THR A 103 14.30 -0.25 -4.42
C THR A 103 14.01 1.22 -4.14
N TYR A 104 12.73 1.58 -4.22
CA TYR A 104 12.27 2.95 -4.11
C TYR A 104 11.61 3.16 -2.75
N ASP A 105 12.14 4.08 -1.97
CA ASP A 105 11.49 4.56 -0.75
C ASP A 105 10.47 5.64 -1.12
N PHE A 106 9.19 5.34 -0.99
CA PHE A 106 8.12 6.31 -1.20
C PHE A 106 7.42 6.63 0.13
N LYS A 107 6.92 7.86 0.23
CA LYS A 107 6.12 8.31 1.38
C LYS A 107 4.68 8.51 0.94
N ILE A 108 3.80 7.64 1.43
CA ILE A 108 2.37 7.80 1.23
C ILE A 108 1.82 8.72 2.31
N LYS A 109 1.16 9.78 1.87
CA LYS A 109 0.28 10.57 2.72
C LYS A 109 -1.15 10.06 2.50
N PRO A 110 -1.93 9.82 3.55
CA PRO A 110 -3.33 9.47 3.35
C PRO A 110 -4.05 10.66 2.71
N ASP A 111 -4.69 10.42 1.58
CA ASP A 111 -5.60 11.37 0.93
C ASP A 111 -7.03 11.22 1.47
N GLU A 112 -7.38 10.01 1.92
CA GLU A 112 -8.67 9.73 2.52
C GLU A 112 -8.50 9.19 3.94
N VAL A 113 -9.26 9.77 4.88
CA VAL A 113 -9.33 9.34 6.27
C VAL A 113 -10.79 9.21 6.65
N THR A 114 -11.23 8.00 6.94
CA THR A 114 -12.55 7.75 7.53
C THR A 114 -12.38 7.17 8.92
N ALA A 115 -13.26 7.57 9.84
CA ALA A 115 -13.31 7.08 11.21
C ALA A 115 -14.76 6.76 11.56
N VAL A 116 -15.04 5.53 11.99
CA VAL A 116 -16.37 5.07 12.40
C VAL A 116 -16.28 4.54 13.82
N ALA A 117 -17.13 5.05 14.72
CA ALA A 117 -17.21 4.69 16.13
C ALA A 117 -18.46 3.85 16.42
#